data_AF-A0A3D4II81-F1
#
_entry.id   AF-A0A3D4II81-F1
#
_cell.length_a   1.000
_cell.length_b   1.000
_cell.length_c   1.000
_cell.angle_alpha   90.00
_cell.angle_beta   90.00
_cell.angle_gamma   90.00
#
_symmetry.space_group_name_H-M   'P 1'
#
loop_
_entity.id
_entity.type
_entity.pdbx_description
1 polymer ?
#
loop_
_entity_poly.entity_id
_entity_poly.type
_entity_poly.pdbx_seq_one_letter_code
_entity_poly.pdbx_strand_id
1 'polypeptide(L)'
;NVGQRLSPARNVPKRVDAPVPNVLGVPETVAITRLIASGFKASPSTTPWSTVLGQQPKAGSIQKLGTVVTLEVNKEAPKPLKEMPDVRGMDARQAMNWLTARGIKVVLKGGGRIIRQSPEPGAATPQAAVLFGYE
;
A
#
# COMPACT_ATOMS: atom_id res chain seq x y z
N ASN A 1 -29.07 -49.55 7.84
CA ASN A 1 -28.14 -49.23 6.74
C ASN A 1 -27.95 -47.72 6.62
N VAL A 2 -26.78 -47.28 7.07
CA VAL A 2 -26.07 -46.00 6.79
C VAL A 2 -26.18 -45.58 5.32
N GLY A 3 -26.20 -44.32 4.91
CA GLY A 3 -26.03 -43.05 5.60
C GLY A 3 -26.26 -41.96 4.55
N GLN A 4 -27.05 -40.93 4.89
CA GLN A 4 -27.34 -39.82 4.00
C GLN A 4 -26.05 -39.07 3.67
N ARG A 5 -25.74 -38.93 2.37
CA ARG A 5 -24.67 -38.06 1.87
C ARG A 5 -25.13 -36.61 2.00
N LEU A 6 -25.10 -36.09 3.23
CA LEU A 6 -25.17 -34.65 3.47
C LEU A 6 -23.77 -34.10 3.24
N SER A 7 -23.53 -33.58 2.03
CA SER A 7 -22.43 -32.65 1.80
C SER A 7 -22.56 -31.53 2.84
N PRO A 8 -21.57 -31.26 3.71
CA PRO A 8 -21.65 -30.05 4.50
C PRO A 8 -21.58 -28.90 3.51
N ALA A 9 -22.67 -28.13 3.42
CA ALA A 9 -22.64 -26.81 2.83
C ALA A 9 -21.44 -26.10 3.46
N ARG A 10 -20.42 -25.84 2.63
CA ARG A 10 -19.23 -25.09 3.04
C ARG A 10 -19.75 -23.72 3.44
N ASN A 11 -20.05 -23.56 4.72
CA ASN A 11 -20.41 -22.30 5.32
C ASN A 11 -19.15 -21.45 5.17
N VAL A 12 -19.02 -20.75 4.04
CA VAL A 12 -17.95 -19.79 3.82
C VAL A 12 -18.35 -18.65 4.73
N PRO A 13 -17.74 -18.45 5.91
CA PRO A 13 -18.04 -17.24 6.65
C PRO A 13 -17.75 -16.11 5.69
N LYS A 14 -18.73 -15.22 5.47
CA LYS A 14 -18.48 -13.90 4.88
C LYS A 14 -17.24 -13.41 5.60
N ARG A 15 -16.06 -13.35 4.96
CA ARG A 15 -14.79 -13.16 5.69
C ARG A 15 -14.91 -11.82 6.40
N VAL A 16 -15.26 -11.85 7.68
CA VAL A 16 -15.41 -10.66 8.50
C VAL A 16 -14.05 -10.12 8.87
N ASP A 17 -13.00 -10.94 8.74
CA ASP A 17 -11.63 -10.61 9.05
C ASP A 17 -10.70 -10.80 7.84
N ALA A 18 -9.70 -9.93 7.73
CA ALA A 18 -8.64 -9.98 6.73
C ALA A 18 -7.29 -9.57 7.35
N PRO A 19 -6.15 -9.96 6.77
CA PRO A 19 -4.85 -9.45 7.20
C PRO A 19 -4.74 -7.96 6.85
N VAL A 20 -4.28 -7.14 7.79
CA VAL A 20 -4.03 -5.73 7.54
C VAL A 20 -2.87 -5.57 6.54
N PRO A 21 -3.06 -4.85 5.43
CA PRO A 21 -1.99 -4.56 4.46
C PRO A 21 -0.78 -3.88 5.09
N ASN A 22 0.42 -4.19 4.58
CA ASN A 22 1.62 -3.43 4.89
C ASN A 22 1.62 -2.11 4.10
N VAL A 23 1.61 -1.01 4.83
CA VAL A 23 1.63 0.35 4.30
C VAL A 23 2.80 1.17 4.86
N LEU A 24 3.77 0.53 5.50
CA LEU A 24 5.00 1.20 5.91
C LEU A 24 5.82 1.63 4.70
N GLY A 25 6.44 2.81 4.78
CA GLY A 25 7.32 3.34 3.73
C GLY A 25 6.61 3.85 2.48
N VAL A 26 5.30 3.66 2.35
CA VAL A 26 4.52 4.21 1.24
C VAL A 26 3.93 5.58 1.60
N PRO A 27 3.59 6.41 0.60
CA PRO A 27 2.85 7.64 0.85
C PRO A 27 1.51 7.35 1.52
N GLU A 28 1.10 8.21 2.43
CA GLU A 28 -0.16 8.07 3.15
C GLU A 28 -1.38 7.89 2.22
N THR A 29 -1.46 8.64 1.12
CA THR A 29 -2.56 8.49 0.17
C THR A 29 -2.66 7.06 -0.40
N VAL A 30 -1.51 6.41 -0.59
CA VAL A 30 -1.42 5.02 -1.07
C VAL A 30 -1.78 4.06 0.03
N ALA A 31 -1.30 4.32 1.24
CA ALA A 31 -1.67 3.57 2.43
C ALA A 31 -3.18 3.54 2.60
N ILE A 32 -3.83 4.71 2.56
CA ILE A 32 -5.28 4.87 2.64
C ILE A 32 -5.97 4.08 1.52
N THR A 33 -5.51 4.22 0.28
CA THR A 33 -6.10 3.51 -0.86
C THR A 33 -6.00 1.99 -0.71
N ARG A 34 -4.83 1.47 -0.31
CA ARG A 34 -4.60 0.04 -0.08
C ARG A 34 -5.46 -0.50 1.05
N LEU A 35 -5.60 0.27 2.13
CA LEU A 35 -6.44 -0.08 3.26
C LEU A 35 -7.91 -0.14 2.86
N ILE A 36 -8.41 0.88 2.17
CA ILE A 36 -9.80 0.93 1.66
C ILE A 36 -10.08 -0.21 0.68
N ALA A 37 -9.18 -0.45 -0.28
CA ALA A 37 -9.30 -1.53 -1.25
C ALA A 37 -9.31 -2.93 -0.58
N SER A 38 -8.65 -3.06 0.57
CA SER A 38 -8.63 -4.29 1.37
C SER A 38 -9.79 -4.37 2.37
N GLY A 39 -10.71 -3.41 2.33
CA GLY A 39 -11.90 -3.37 3.19
C GLY A 39 -11.67 -2.77 4.57
N PHE A 40 -10.55 -2.10 4.82
CA PHE A 40 -10.24 -1.35 6.05
C PHE A 40 -10.57 0.13 5.90
N LYS A 41 -10.67 0.84 7.03
CA LYS A 41 -10.77 2.31 7.05
C LYS A 41 -9.39 2.89 7.40
N ALA A 42 -9.09 4.08 6.91
CA ALA A 42 -7.87 4.80 7.26
C ALA A 42 -8.22 6.28 7.46
N SER A 43 -7.64 6.92 8.47
CA SER A 43 -7.80 8.36 8.66
C SER A 43 -6.71 9.10 7.89
N PRO A 44 -7.05 10.09 7.04
CA PRO A 44 -6.05 10.94 6.41
C PRO A 44 -5.40 11.88 7.44
N SER A 45 -4.10 12.07 7.33
CA SER A 45 -3.36 13.15 7.96
C SER A 45 -3.53 14.43 7.14
N THR A 46 -3.42 15.55 7.83
CA THR A 46 -3.47 16.89 7.24
C THR A 46 -2.17 17.27 6.53
N THR A 47 -1.16 16.40 6.55
CA THR A 47 0.15 16.64 5.93
C THR A 47 0.26 15.92 4.58
N PRO A 48 0.10 16.65 3.46
CA PRO A 48 0.28 16.06 2.14
C PRO A 48 1.70 15.50 1.95
N TRP A 49 1.83 14.43 1.14
CA TRP A 49 3.09 13.75 0.80
C TRP A 49 3.85 13.07 1.96
N SER A 50 3.19 12.95 3.11
CA SER A 50 3.74 12.28 4.28
C SER A 50 3.93 10.78 4.01
N THR A 51 5.09 10.24 4.40
CA THR A 51 5.36 8.79 4.33
C THR A 51 4.86 8.15 5.61
N VAL A 52 4.16 7.04 5.50
CA VAL A 52 3.79 6.24 6.67
C VAL A 52 5.06 5.64 7.29
N LEU A 53 5.39 6.09 8.49
CA LEU A 53 6.48 5.57 9.32
C LEU A 53 6.01 4.41 10.20
N GLY A 54 4.72 4.40 10.53
CA GLY A 54 4.12 3.43 11.42
C GLY A 54 2.66 3.19 11.05
N GLN A 55 2.16 1.99 11.31
CA GLN A 55 0.74 1.68 11.18
C GLN A 55 0.26 0.88 12.38
N GLN A 56 -0.99 1.11 12.77
CA GLN A 56 -1.64 0.36 13.82
C GLN A 56 -3.10 0.06 13.41
N PRO A 57 -3.55 -1.20 13.37
CA PRO A 57 -2.83 -2.43 13.72
C PRO A 57 -1.67 -2.78 12.78
N LYS A 58 -0.73 -3.60 13.28
CA LYS A 58 0.48 -4.02 12.55
C LYS A 58 0.11 -4.76 11.26
N ALA A 59 0.96 -4.64 10.25
CA ALA A 59 0.83 -5.38 9.01
C ALA A 59 0.72 -6.90 9.27
N GLY A 60 -0.14 -7.57 8.52
CA GLY A 60 -0.40 -9.00 8.65
C GLY A 60 -1.30 -9.39 9.84
N SER A 61 -1.61 -8.47 10.76
CA SER A 61 -2.56 -8.77 11.84
C SER A 61 -3.96 -9.01 11.28
N ILE A 62 -4.65 -10.03 11.79
CA ILE A 62 -6.03 -10.34 11.37
C ILE A 62 -6.97 -9.37 12.08
N GLN A 63 -7.69 -8.58 11.30
CA GLN A 63 -8.60 -7.55 11.80
C GLN A 63 -9.93 -7.63 11.08
N LYS A 64 -10.98 -7.19 11.76
CA LYS A 64 -12.31 -7.07 11.17
C LYS A 64 -12.28 -6.08 10.02
N LEU A 65 -12.92 -6.41 8.90
CA LEU A 65 -13.18 -5.45 7.83
C LEU A 65 -13.96 -4.25 8.39
N GLY A 66 -13.60 -3.05 7.95
CA GLY A 66 -14.08 -1.78 8.46
C GLY A 66 -13.33 -1.24 9.68
N THR A 67 -12.35 -2.00 10.21
CA THR A 67 -11.46 -1.51 11.28
C THR A 67 -10.66 -0.31 10.77
N VAL A 68 -10.54 0.71 11.62
CA VAL A 68 -9.72 1.89 11.34
C VAL A 68 -8.26 1.55 11.61
N VAL A 69 -7.42 1.72 10.60
CA VAL A 69 -5.97 1.64 10.70
C VAL A 69 -5.43 3.05 10.82
N THR A 70 -4.79 3.33 11.95
CA THR A 70 -4.09 4.59 12.22
C THR A 70 -2.74 4.56 11.55
N LEU A 71 -2.39 5.66 10.87
CA LEU A 71 -1.11 5.83 10.20
C LEU A 71 -0.30 6.88 10.97
N GLU A 72 0.90 6.49 11.39
CA GLU A 72 1.91 7.44 11.84
C GLU A 72 2.67 7.90 10.62
N VAL A 73 2.67 9.20 10.35
CA VAL A 73 3.25 9.77 9.15
C VAL A 73 4.39 10.72 9.46
N ASN A 74 5.41 10.73 8.61
CA ASN A 74 6.47 11.72 8.70
C ASN A 74 5.96 13.08 8.22
N LYS A 75 5.98 14.08 9.12
CA LYS A 75 5.62 15.47 8.83
C LYS A 75 6.83 16.36 8.48
N GLU A 76 8.04 15.82 8.59
CA GLU A 76 9.28 16.51 8.23
C GLU A 76 9.51 16.51 6.71
N ALA A 77 10.43 17.35 6.25
CA ALA A 77 10.85 17.37 4.86
C ALA A 77 11.22 15.95 4.37
N PRO A 78 10.94 15.61 3.10
CA PRO A 78 11.16 14.26 2.58
C PRO A 78 12.62 13.84 2.78
N LYS A 79 12.83 12.84 3.65
CA LYS A 79 14.15 12.24 3.87
C LYS A 79 14.48 11.27 2.73
N PRO A 80 15.76 11.09 2.38
CA PRO A 80 16.18 10.04 1.48
C PRO A 80 15.65 8.68 1.96
N LEU A 81 15.13 7.87 1.04
CA LEU A 81 14.71 6.52 1.38
C LEU A 81 15.93 5.66 1.68
N LYS A 82 15.76 4.60 2.48
CA LYS A 82 16.77 3.55 2.67
C LYS A 82 16.64 2.42 1.64
N GLU A 83 15.41 2.16 1.21
CA GLU A 83 15.07 1.15 0.23
C GLU A 83 13.97 1.64 -0.71
N MET A 84 13.87 0.99 -1.87
CA MET A 84 12.88 1.25 -2.89
C MET A 84 11.50 0.82 -2.37
N PRO A 85 10.51 1.71 -2.32
CA PRO A 85 9.20 1.40 -1.78
C PRO A 85 8.28 0.84 -2.86
N ASP A 86 7.24 0.12 -2.45
CA ASP A 86 6.22 -0.36 -3.37
C ASP A 86 5.24 0.74 -3.74
N VAL A 87 5.37 1.29 -4.95
CA VAL A 87 4.50 2.32 -5.53
C VAL A 87 3.48 1.76 -6.52
N ARG A 88 3.32 0.43 -6.60
CA ARG A 88 2.28 -0.17 -7.45
C ARG A 88 0.89 0.17 -6.92
N GLY A 89 -0.02 0.41 -7.85
CA GLY A 89 -1.39 0.89 -7.63
C GLY A 89 -1.51 2.41 -7.47
N MET A 90 -0.39 3.14 -7.42
CA MET A 90 -0.38 4.61 -7.38
C MET A 90 -0.73 5.21 -8.74
N ASP A 91 -1.28 6.42 -8.72
CA ASP A 91 -1.23 7.30 -9.89
C ASP A 91 0.22 7.63 -10.25
N ALA A 92 0.53 7.60 -11.55
CA ALA A 92 1.88 7.77 -12.06
C ALA A 92 2.48 9.13 -11.71
N ARG A 93 1.68 10.20 -11.73
CA ARG A 93 2.14 11.56 -11.38
C ARG A 93 2.40 11.66 -9.90
N GLN A 94 1.54 11.08 -9.07
CA GLN A 94 1.74 11.01 -7.62
C GLN A 94 3.01 10.23 -7.26
N ALA A 95 3.23 9.06 -7.89
CA ALA A 95 4.41 8.23 -7.65
C ALA A 95 5.70 8.95 -8.08
N MET A 96 5.68 9.59 -9.24
CA MET A 96 6.80 10.38 -9.74
C MET A 96 7.17 11.50 -8.76
N ASN A 97 6.21 12.34 -8.38
CA ASN A 97 6.45 13.47 -7.48
C ASN A 97 6.97 13.02 -6.10
N TRP A 98 6.47 11.90 -5.59
CA TRP A 98 6.87 11.41 -4.28
C TRP A 98 8.30 10.85 -4.27
N LEU A 99 8.73 10.18 -5.34
CA LEU A 99 10.10 9.68 -5.49
C LEU A 99 11.09 10.83 -5.77
N THR A 100 10.74 11.77 -6.64
CA THR A 100 11.61 12.92 -6.96
C THR A 100 11.82 13.84 -5.76
N ALA A 101 10.80 14.03 -4.92
CA ALA A 101 10.92 14.78 -3.67
C ALA A 101 11.96 14.17 -2.71
N ARG A 102 12.30 12.88 -2.87
CA ARG A 102 13.29 12.15 -2.06
C ARG A 102 14.63 11.98 -2.78
N GLY A 103 14.85 12.74 -3.85
CA GLY A 103 16.09 12.76 -4.62
C GLY A 103 16.22 11.64 -5.66
N ILE A 104 15.17 10.86 -5.90
CA ILE A 104 15.18 9.76 -6.87
C ILE A 104 14.71 10.28 -8.22
N LYS A 105 15.54 10.19 -9.26
CA LYS A 105 15.14 10.54 -10.62
C LYS A 105 14.14 9.51 -11.14
N VAL A 106 13.00 9.94 -11.65
CA VAL A 106 11.98 9.01 -12.16
C VAL A 106 11.86 9.09 -13.66
N VAL A 107 11.89 7.93 -14.31
CA VAL A 107 11.52 7.75 -15.71
C VAL A 107 10.18 7.03 -15.75
N LEU A 108 9.13 7.73 -16.16
CA LEU A 108 7.81 7.12 -16.36
C LEU A 108 7.70 6.52 -17.76
N LYS A 109 7.23 5.27 -17.84
CA LYS A 109 6.87 4.54 -19.06
C LYS A 109 5.36 4.29 -19.00
N GLY A 110 4.59 4.95 -19.87
CA GLY A 110 3.13 4.90 -19.83
C GLY A 110 2.51 5.99 -18.94
N GLY A 111 1.31 5.75 -18.41
CA GLY A 111 0.50 6.72 -17.66
C GLY A 111 -0.41 6.05 -16.64
N GLY A 112 -1.42 6.77 -16.15
CA GLY A 112 -2.45 6.22 -15.27
C GLY A 112 -1.89 5.56 -14.01
N ARG A 113 -2.22 4.27 -13.79
CA ARG A 113 -1.82 3.52 -12.60
C ARG A 113 -0.52 2.76 -12.79
N ILE A 114 0.37 2.86 -11.81
CA ILE A 114 1.63 2.10 -11.79
C ILE A 114 1.35 0.61 -11.55
N ILE A 115 1.78 -0.24 -12.47
CA ILE A 115 1.74 -1.71 -12.35
C ILE A 115 3.07 -2.31 -12.00
N ARG A 116 4.16 -1.64 -12.39
CA ARG A 116 5.51 -2.13 -12.17
C ARG A 116 6.45 -0.98 -11.90
N GLN A 117 7.48 -1.28 -11.13
CA GLN A 117 8.56 -0.37 -10.81
C GLN A 117 9.88 -1.10 -10.98
N SER A 118 10.94 -0.34 -11.24
CA SER A 118 12.32 -0.82 -11.24
C SER A 118 13.18 0.25 -10.60
N PRO A 119 13.94 -0.03 -9.54
CA PRO A 119 14.10 -1.33 -8.86
C PRO A 119 12.82 -1.88 -8.22
N GLU A 120 12.83 -3.19 -7.93
CA GLU A 120 11.77 -3.86 -7.18
C GLU A 120 11.68 -3.32 -5.73
N PRO A 121 10.51 -3.45 -5.08
CA PRO A 121 10.38 -3.08 -3.68
C PRO A 121 11.41 -3.78 -2.77
N GLY A 122 11.98 -3.05 -1.82
CA GLY A 122 13.01 -3.54 -0.90
C GLY A 122 14.43 -3.51 -1.45
N ALA A 123 14.63 -3.17 -2.73
CA ALA A 123 15.98 -2.92 -3.26
C ALA A 123 16.61 -1.68 -2.58
N ALA A 124 17.94 -1.60 -2.51
CA ALA A 124 18.61 -0.40 -2.01
C ALA A 124 18.18 0.86 -2.78
N THR A 125 18.10 2.00 -2.11
CA THR A 125 17.63 3.25 -2.71
C THR A 125 18.39 3.60 -3.98
N PRO A 126 17.71 3.66 -5.14
CA PRO A 126 18.37 4.00 -6.37
C PRO A 126 18.52 5.51 -6.53
N GLN A 127 19.52 5.94 -7.31
CA GLN A 127 19.57 7.32 -7.81
C GLN A 127 18.49 7.58 -8.88
N ALA A 128 18.03 6.53 -9.57
CA ALA A 128 16.99 6.61 -10.58
C ALA A 128 16.07 5.38 -10.56
N ALA A 129 14.77 5.60 -10.72
CA ALA A 129 13.74 4.58 -10.82
C ALA A 129 12.97 4.69 -12.13
N VAL A 130 12.56 3.56 -12.69
CA VAL A 130 11.66 3.48 -13.83
C VAL A 130 10.31 2.99 -13.34
N LEU A 131 9.24 3.74 -13.64
CA LEU A 131 7.87 3.35 -13.32
C LEU A 131 7.15 2.97 -14.61
N PHE A 132 6.38 1.90 -14.57
CA PHE A 132 5.56 1.43 -15.68
C PHE A 132 4.10 1.56 -15.29
N GLY A 133 3.37 2.40 -16.02
CA GLY A 133 1.95 2.64 -15.81
C GLY A 133 1.10 2.25 -17.02
N TYR A 134 -0.18 2.00 -16.76
CA TYR A 134 -1.21 1.78 -17.77
C TYR A 134 -2.41 2.70 -17.49
N GLU A 135 -3.10 3.13 -18.56
CA GLU A 135 -4.38 3.84 -18.49
C GLU A 135 -5.56 2.86 -18.45
#